data_AF-A0A3L7DUX1-F1
#
_entry.id   AF-A0A3L7DUX1-F1
#
_cell.length_a   1.000
_cell.length_b   1.000
_cell.length_c   1.000
_cell.angle_alpha   90.00
_cell.angle_beta   90.00
_cell.angle_gamma   90.00
#
_symmetry.space_group_name_H-M   'P 1'
#
loop_
_entity.id
_entity.type
_entity.pdbx_description
1 polymer ?
#
loop_
_entity_poly.entity_id
_entity_poly.type
_entity_poly.pdbx_seq_one_letter_code
_entity_poly.pdbx_strand_id
1 'polypeptide(L)' 'MAADSKQCSEWHFQAEDSFCARMQAQCEEIRAYQQQVMRSGERTLSLDQAAEEWIARYAESFSAQWHNHQP' A
#
# COMPACT_ATOMS: atom_id res chain seq x y z
N MET A 1 5.51 37.64 14.22
CA MET A 1 5.25 36.67 13.14
C MET A 1 6.06 35.41 13.42
N ALA A 2 5.46 34.40 14.06
CA ALA A 2 6.12 33.14 14.44
C ALA A 2 5.18 31.91 14.31
N ALA A 3 4.07 32.07 13.58
CA ALA A 3 3.07 31.01 13.41
C ALA A 3 3.36 30.08 12.22
N ASP A 4 4.17 30.54 11.25
CA ASP A 4 4.38 29.84 9.97
C ASP A 4 5.30 28.61 10.08
N SER A 5 6.33 28.68 10.92
CA SER A 5 7.39 27.66 10.97
C SER A 5 6.97 26.37 11.68
N LYS A 6 6.15 26.47 12.75
CA LYS A 6 5.65 25.29 13.48
C LYS A 6 4.69 24.46 12.65
N GLN A 7 3.87 25.14 11.85
CA GLN A 7 2.85 24.50 11.04
C GLN A 7 3.47 23.64 9.93
N CYS A 8 4.55 24.11 9.29
CA CYS A 8 5.26 23.36 8.25
C CYS A 8 5.88 22.03 8.76
N SER A 9 6.43 22.03 9.98
CA SER A 9 6.95 20.81 10.61
C SER A 9 5.86 19.82 11.03
N GLU A 10 4.70 20.33 11.45
CA GLU A 10 3.57 19.50 11.91
C GLU A 10 2.90 18.76 10.74
N TRP A 11 2.75 19.43 9.58
CA TRP A 11 2.24 18.82 8.35
C TRP A 11 3.17 17.74 7.80
N HIS A 12 4.48 17.91 7.90
CA HIS A 12 5.45 16.90 7.46
C HIS A 12 5.36 15.63 8.30
N PHE A 13 5.33 15.78 9.62
CA PHE A 13 5.22 14.66 10.56
C PHE A 13 3.90 13.90 10.41
N GLN A 14 2.78 14.61 10.27
CA GLN A 14 1.47 13.99 10.08
C GLN A 14 1.34 13.25 8.73
N ALA A 15 2.00 13.75 7.68
CA ALA A 15 2.06 13.09 6.39
C ALA A 15 2.92 11.81 6.45
N GLU A 16 4.05 11.84 7.16
CA GLU A 16 4.88 10.66 7.42
C GLU A 16 4.12 9.59 8.22
N ASP A 17 3.42 9.98 9.28
CA ASP A 17 2.60 9.06 10.07
C ASP A 17 1.49 8.40 9.23
N SER A 18 0.83 9.19 8.39
CA SER A 18 -0.21 8.71 7.48
C SER A 18 0.35 7.75 6.43
N PHE A 19 1.54 8.04 5.89
CA PHE A 19 2.23 7.17 4.95
C PHE A 19 2.65 5.86 5.62
N CYS A 20 3.26 5.93 6.80
CA CYS A 20 3.67 4.78 7.60
C CYS A 20 2.47 3.87 7.93
N ALA A 21 1.34 4.44 8.36
CA ALA A 21 0.12 3.68 8.64
C ALA A 21 -0.40 2.97 7.38
N ARG A 22 -0.42 3.65 6.22
CA ARG A 22 -0.81 3.04 4.95
C ARG A 22 0.14 1.94 4.54
N MET A 23 1.45 2.15 4.69
CA MET A 23 2.47 1.16 4.34
C MET A 23 2.35 -0.08 5.23
N GLN A 24 2.10 0.09 6.53
CA GLN A 24 1.85 -1.01 7.45
C GLN A 24 0.61 -1.81 7.01
N ALA A 25 -0.49 -1.15 6.68
CA ALA A 25 -1.69 -1.81 6.18
C ALA A 25 -1.39 -2.62 4.90
N GLN A 26 -0.61 -2.08 3.96
CA GLN A 26 -0.21 -2.82 2.76
C GLN A 26 0.64 -4.06 3.10
N CYS A 27 1.57 -3.95 4.04
CA CYS A 27 2.35 -5.10 4.52
C CYS A 27 1.47 -6.19 5.15
N GLU A 28 0.41 -5.82 5.87
CA GLU A 28 -0.55 -6.76 6.45
C GLU A 28 -1.36 -7.48 5.37
N GLU A 29 -1.84 -6.76 4.35
CA GLU A 29 -2.54 -7.34 3.20
C GLU A 29 -1.65 -8.32 2.40
N ILE A 30 -0.38 -7.96 2.15
CA ILE A 30 0.58 -8.84 1.47
C ILE A 30 0.76 -10.15 2.24
N ARG A 31 0.85 -10.09 3.58
CA ARG A 31 0.95 -11.28 4.43
C ARG A 31 -0.32 -12.12 4.38
N ALA A 32 -1.48 -11.47 4.42
CA ALA A 32 -2.76 -12.16 4.30
C ALA A 32 -2.87 -12.89 2.96
N TYR A 33 -2.46 -12.24 1.86
CA TYR A 33 -2.40 -12.83 0.53
C TYR A 33 -1.47 -14.04 0.47
N GLN A 34 -0.24 -13.91 0.96
CA GLN A 34 0.72 -15.01 1.04
C GLN A 34 0.11 -16.23 1.76
N GLN A 35 -0.47 -16.01 2.94
CA GLN A 35 -1.09 -17.07 3.72
C GLN A 35 -2.30 -17.69 3.03
N GLN A 36 -3.07 -16.90 2.27
CA GLN A 36 -4.20 -17.41 1.49
C GLN A 36 -3.73 -18.34 0.37
N VAL A 37 -2.69 -17.95 -0.38
CA VAL A 37 -2.11 -18.78 -1.46
C VAL A 37 -1.48 -20.05 -0.90
N MET A 38 -0.80 -19.96 0.25
CA MET A 38 -0.26 -21.15 0.91
C MET A 38 -1.36 -22.08 1.43
N ARG A 39 -2.49 -21.53 1.91
CA ARG A 39 -3.65 -22.31 2.37
C ARG A 39 -4.42 -22.97 1.24
N SER A 40 -4.48 -22.38 0.06
CA SER A 40 -5.11 -23.01 -1.12
C SER A 40 -4.31 -24.21 -1.64
N GLY A 41 -3.07 -24.40 -1.17
CA GLY A 41 -2.19 -25.48 -1.62
C GLY A 41 -1.69 -25.29 -3.04
N GLU A 42 -1.92 -24.11 -3.64
CA GLU A 42 -1.46 -23.82 -5.00
C GLU A 42 0.07 -23.74 -5.07
N ARG A 43 0.68 -23.05 -4.10
CA ARG A 43 2.13 -22.80 -4.07
C ARG A 43 2.58 -22.14 -2.77
N THR A 44 3.87 -22.27 -2.49
CA THR A 44 4.56 -21.52 -1.44
C THR A 44 5.14 -20.24 -2.03
N LEU A 45 4.86 -19.10 -1.42
CA LEU A 45 5.41 -17.80 -1.82
C LEU A 45 6.30 -17.24 -0.70
N SER A 46 7.43 -16.64 -1.05
CA SER A 46 8.13 -15.73 -0.14
C SER A 46 7.34 -14.42 0.03
N LEU A 47 7.69 -13.62 1.03
CA LEU A 47 7.07 -12.30 1.22
C LEU A 47 7.36 -11.38 0.03
N ASP A 48 8.57 -11.43 -0.53
CA ASP A 48 8.95 -10.61 -1.69
C ASP A 48 8.13 -10.99 -2.92
N GLN A 49 7.96 -12.30 -3.18
CA GLN A 49 7.11 -12.79 -4.27
C GLN A 49 5.64 -12.39 -4.07
N ALA A 50 5.13 -12.51 -2.85
CA ALA A 50 3.78 -12.08 -2.53
C ALA A 50 3.60 -10.57 -2.73
N ALA A 51 4.61 -9.76 -2.41
CA ALA A 51 4.58 -8.31 -2.62
C ALA A 51 4.59 -7.95 -4.11
N GLU A 52 5.44 -8.58 -4.92
CA GLU A 52 5.48 -8.37 -6.38
C GLU A 52 4.13 -8.67 -7.03
N GLU A 53 3.53 -9.82 -6.70
CA GLU A 53 2.22 -10.21 -7.23
C GLU A 53 1.09 -9.31 -6.73
N TRP A 54 1.14 -8.89 -5.46
CA TRP A 54 0.18 -7.94 -4.90
C TRP A 54 0.23 -6.59 -5.62
N ILE A 55 1.43 -6.07 -5.88
CA ILE A 55 1.63 -4.82 -6.62
C ILE A 55 1.10 -4.95 -8.05
N ALA A 56 1.37 -6.07 -8.74
CA ALA A 56 0.87 -6.30 -10.10
C ALA A 56 -0.67 -6.29 -10.14
N ARG A 57 -1.33 -6.99 -9.21
CA ARG A 57 -2.80 -7.01 -9.08
C ARG A 57 -3.37 -5.62 -8.79
N TYR A 58 -2.72 -4.85 -7.92
CA TYR A 58 -3.15 -3.51 -7.58
C TYR A 58 -2.98 -2.56 -8.77
N ALA A 59 -1.88 -2.65 -9.51
CA ALA A 59 -1.62 -1.85 -10.70
C ALA A 59 -2.65 -2.12 -11.83
N GLU A 60 -2.99 -3.38 -12.06
CA GLU A 60 -4.09 -3.76 -12.96
C GLU A 60 -5.43 -3.15 -12.52
N SER A 61 -5.76 -3.23 -11.23
CA SER A 61 -7.00 -2.68 -10.68
C SER A 61 -7.05 -1.15 -10.72
N PHE A 62 -5.92 -0.49 -10.47
CA PHE A 62 -5.81 0.97 -10.50
C PHE A 62 -5.92 1.50 -11.93
N SER A 63 -5.21 0.88 -12.88
CA SER A 63 -5.29 1.24 -14.29
C SER A 63 -6.71 1.05 -14.85
N ALA A 64 -7.41 -0.03 -14.49
CA ALA A 64 -8.79 -0.25 -14.90
C ALA A 64 -9.76 0.82 -14.35
N GLN A 65 -9.60 1.21 -13.07
CA GLN A 65 -10.41 2.28 -12.48
C GLN A 65 -10.12 3.64 -13.11
N TRP A 66 -8.85 3.94 -13.42
CA TRP A 66 -8.48 5.21 -14.04
C TRP A 66 -8.97 5.33 -15.49
N HIS A 67 -8.96 4.24 -16.27
CA HIS A 67 -9.53 4.26 -17.63
C HIS A 67 -11.06 4.43 -17.64
N ASN A 68 -11.78 3.94 -16.62
CA ASN A 68 -13.23 4.15 -16.48
C ASN A 68 -13.62 5.54 -15.96
N HIS A 69 -12.64 6.38 -15.60
CA HIS A 69 -12.83 7.77 -15.17
C HIS A 69 -12.39 8.80 -16.23
N GLN A 70 -12.27 8.40 -17.51
CA GLN A 70 -12.18 9.37 -18.59
C GLN A 70 -13.57 9.93 -18.94
N PRO A 71 -13.77 11.26 -18.97
CA PRO A 71 -14.98 11.90 -19.48
C PRO A 71 -15.17 11.68 -20.99
#